data_AF-A0A7R9WUH9-F1
#
_entry.id   AF-A0A7R9WUH9-F1
#
_cell.length_a   1.000
_cell.length_b   1.000
_cell.length_c   1.000
_cell.angle_alpha   90.00
_cell.angle_beta   90.00
_cell.angle_gamma   90.00
#
_symmetry.space_group_name_H-M   'P 1'
#
loop_
_entity.id
_entity.type
_entity.pdbx_description
1 polymer ?
#
loop_
_entity_poly.entity_id
_entity_poly.type
_entity_poly.pdbx_seq_one_letter_code
_entity_poly.pdbx_strand_id
1 'polypeptide(L)'
;MQHWHVYRKWNERLFHELYAAYRSGRAGSNPADFWAKGEVMFFDHYVIPLAKKLKNCGVFGVSSDEYLNYAISNRQEWIEKGDTIVADMVSKLSDQFEASSTDTEAESE
;
A
#
# COMPACT_ATOMS: atom_id res chain seq x y z
N MET A 1 -6.71 -11.71 6.13
CA MET A 1 -6.33 -10.64 5.19
C MET A 1 -7.20 -10.72 3.96
N GLN A 2 -7.48 -9.59 3.31
CA GLN A 2 -8.15 -9.57 2.00
C GLN A 2 -7.19 -10.03 0.90
N HIS A 3 -7.73 -10.59 -0.18
CA HIS A 3 -6.94 -10.97 -1.34
C HIS A 3 -6.27 -9.74 -1.99
N TRP A 4 -5.23 -10.00 -2.78
CA TRP A 4 -4.32 -8.99 -3.31
C TRP A 4 -4.99 -7.76 -3.90
N HIS A 5 -5.93 -7.90 -4.84
CA HIS A 5 -6.51 -6.75 -5.55
C HIS A 5 -7.28 -5.79 -4.63
N VAL A 6 -8.06 -6.32 -3.69
CA VAL A 6 -8.77 -5.48 -2.70
C VAL A 6 -7.78 -4.82 -1.75
N TYR A 7 -6.81 -5.58 -1.24
CA TYR A 7 -5.79 -5.04 -0.34
C TYR A 7 -4.95 -3.93 -1.03
N ARG A 8 -4.47 -4.17 -2.26
CA ARG A 8 -3.67 -3.22 -3.04
C ARG A 8 -4.43 -1.93 -3.32
N LYS A 9 -5.73 -2.01 -3.62
CA LYS A 9 -6.57 -0.81 -3.81
C LYS A 9 -6.55 0.10 -2.58
N TRP A 10 -6.68 -0.46 -1.39
CA TRP A 10 -6.66 0.35 -0.15
C TRP A 10 -5.26 0.80 0.21
N ASN A 11 -4.24 -0.03 -0.05
CA ASN A 11 -2.84 0.35 0.12
C ASN A 11 -2.45 1.55 -0.75
N GLU A 12 -2.83 1.55 -2.03
CA GLU A 12 -2.57 2.65 -2.97
C GLU A 12 -3.26 3.94 -2.50
N ARG A 13 -4.49 3.87 -2.00
CA ARG A 13 -5.18 5.05 -1.44
C ARG A 13 -4.43 5.66 -0.25
N LEU A 14 -3.93 4.83 0.65
CA LEU A 14 -3.12 5.31 1.77
C LEU A 14 -1.79 5.92 1.27
N PHE A 15 -1.14 5.30 0.28
CA PHE A 15 0.06 5.85 -0.34
C PHE A 15 -0.21 7.24 -0.91
N HIS A 16 -1.33 7.44 -1.61
CA HIS A 16 -1.72 8.73 -2.18
C HIS A 16 -1.86 9.80 -1.10
N GLU A 17 -2.55 9.49 0.01
CA GLU A 17 -2.73 10.42 1.13
C GLU A 17 -1.39 10.86 1.75
N LEU A 18 -0.47 9.90 1.94
CA LEU A 18 0.85 10.17 2.50
C LEU A 18 1.76 10.92 1.53
N TYR A 19 1.70 10.59 0.24
CA TYR A 19 2.46 11.28 -0.80
C TYR A 19 1.99 12.72 -0.95
N ALA A 20 0.67 12.96 -0.93
CA ALA A 20 0.11 14.31 -0.92
C ALA A 20 0.54 15.11 0.32
N ALA A 21 0.57 14.48 1.50
CA ALA A 21 1.06 15.12 2.72
C ALA A 21 2.57 15.46 2.63
N TYR A 22 3.38 14.59 2.03
CA TYR A 22 4.79 14.87 1.77
C TYR A 22 4.98 16.04 0.80
N ARG A 23 4.26 16.03 -0.34
CA ARG A 23 4.29 17.12 -1.33
C ARG A 23 3.83 18.46 -0.76
N SER A 24 2.87 18.44 0.18
CA SER A 24 2.41 19.65 0.88
C SER A 24 3.30 20.07 2.04
N GLY A 25 4.47 19.44 2.24
CA GLY A 25 5.40 19.73 3.34
C GLY A 25 4.90 19.35 4.74
N ARG A 26 3.82 18.57 4.86
CA ARG A 26 3.24 18.12 6.14
C ARG A 26 3.84 16.80 6.64
N ALA A 27 4.55 16.07 5.78
CA ALA A 27 5.30 14.87 6.14
C ALA A 27 6.78 15.06 5.85
N GLY A 28 7.64 14.60 6.76
CA GLY A 28 9.09 14.79 6.67
C GLY A 28 9.82 13.81 5.74
N SER A 29 9.13 12.84 5.15
CA SER A 29 9.75 11.79 4.33
C SER A 29 8.87 11.40 3.16
N ASN A 30 9.48 11.11 2.03
CA ASN A 30 8.80 10.61 0.84
C ASN A 30 8.40 9.14 1.07
N PRO A 31 7.11 8.78 1.04
CA PRO A 31 6.70 7.39 1.24
C PRO A 31 7.29 6.44 0.19
N ALA A 32 7.56 6.92 -1.04
CA ALA A 32 8.12 6.08 -2.10
C ALA A 32 9.47 5.46 -1.74
N ASP A 33 10.27 6.12 -0.91
CA ASP A 33 11.63 5.69 -0.57
C ASP A 33 11.63 4.41 0.30
N PHE A 34 10.52 4.12 0.99
CA PHE A 34 10.45 3.03 1.96
C PHE A 34 9.22 2.13 1.83
N TRP A 35 8.27 2.44 0.93
CA TRP A 35 6.98 1.75 0.89
C TRP A 35 7.09 0.25 0.62
N ALA A 36 7.76 -0.16 -0.47
CA ALA A 36 7.83 -1.57 -0.87
C ALA A 36 8.47 -2.44 0.22
N LYS A 37 9.63 -2.00 0.75
CA LYS A 37 10.31 -2.67 1.87
C LYS A 37 9.46 -2.63 3.15
N GLY A 38 8.79 -1.51 3.40
CA GLY A 38 7.90 -1.31 4.54
C GLY A 38 6.73 -2.30 4.54
N GLU A 39 6.10 -2.54 3.40
CA GLU A 39 5.01 -3.50 3.26
C GLU A 39 5.48 -4.94 3.53
N VAL A 40 6.64 -5.34 2.98
CA VAL A 40 7.21 -6.67 3.27
C VAL A 40 7.46 -6.81 4.78
N MET A 41 8.08 -5.81 5.41
CA MET A 41 8.32 -5.79 6.86
C MET A 41 7.02 -5.80 7.66
N PHE A 42 5.98 -5.12 7.19
CA PHE A 42 4.66 -5.10 7.82
C PHE A 42 4.03 -6.49 7.81
N PHE A 43 4.11 -7.19 6.68
CA PHE A 43 3.65 -8.57 6.60
C PHE A 43 4.44 -9.52 7.50
N ASP A 44 5.77 -9.41 7.51
CA ASP A 44 6.66 -10.27 8.29
C ASP A 44 6.46 -10.12 9.80
N HIS A 45 6.38 -8.88 10.30
CA HIS A 45 6.41 -8.61 11.73
C HIS A 45 5.03 -8.48 12.37
N TYR A 46 3.99 -8.18 11.59
CA TYR A 46 2.65 -7.93 12.13
C TYR A 46 1.58 -8.85 11.56
N VAL A 47 1.38 -8.84 10.23
CA VAL A 47 0.22 -9.48 9.61
C VAL A 47 0.31 -11.01 9.68
N ILE A 48 1.42 -11.60 9.25
CA ILE A 48 1.60 -13.06 9.23
C ILE A 48 1.62 -13.63 10.67
N PRO A 49 2.36 -13.06 11.64
CA PRO A 49 2.29 -13.51 13.02
C PRO A 49 0.87 -13.48 13.60
N LEU A 50 0.10 -12.43 13.32
CA LEU A 50 -1.29 -12.33 13.74
C LEU A 50 -2.17 -13.40 13.08
N ALA A 51 -2.04 -13.60 11.76
CA ALA A 51 -2.80 -14.61 11.03
C ALA A 51 -2.50 -16.04 11.54
N LYS A 52 -1.24 -16.35 11.85
CA LYS A 52 -0.85 -17.62 12.47
C LYS A 52 -1.49 -17.81 13.84
N LYS A 53 -1.52 -16.76 14.69
CA LYS A 53 -2.20 -16.81 15.99
C LYS A 53 -3.70 -17.06 15.81
N LEU A 54 -4.35 -16.36 14.89
CA LEU A 54 -5.78 -16.54 14.62
C LEU A 54 -6.13 -17.95 14.14
N LYS A 55 -5.29 -18.53 13.27
CA LYS A 55 -5.41 -19.94 12.85
C LYS A 55 -5.29 -20.89 14.04
N ASN A 56 -4.25 -20.71 14.86
CA ASN A 56 -3.99 -21.58 16.01
C ASN A 56 -5.09 -21.46 17.09
N CYS A 57 -5.75 -20.31 17.20
CA CYS A 57 -6.88 -20.13 18.13
C CYS A 57 -8.09 -21.00 17.77
N GLY A 58 -8.26 -21.43 16.51
CA GLY A 58 -9.37 -22.30 16.08
C GLY A 58 -10.76 -21.65 16.08
N VAL A 59 -10.90 -20.42 16.60
CA VAL A 59 -12.17 -19.69 16.76
C VAL A 59 -12.88 -19.41 15.43
N PHE A 60 -12.13 -19.29 14.34
CA PHE A 60 -12.65 -18.90 13.03
C PHE A 60 -12.74 -20.06 12.02
N GLY A 61 -12.53 -21.30 12.47
CA GLY A 61 -12.59 -22.49 11.62
C GLY A 61 -11.76 -22.35 10.33
N VAL A 62 -12.29 -22.85 9.21
CA VAL A 62 -11.62 -22.89 7.90
C VAL A 62 -11.28 -21.50 7.33
N SER A 63 -12.01 -20.44 7.70
CA SER A 63 -11.74 -19.08 7.23
C SER A 63 -10.42 -18.50 7.75
N SER A 64 -9.89 -19.05 8.84
CA SER A 64 -8.58 -18.64 9.36
C SER A 64 -7.41 -19.05 8.46
N ASP A 65 -7.56 -20.16 7.72
CA ASP A 65 -6.54 -20.63 6.76
C ASP A 65 -6.45 -19.69 5.55
N GLU A 66 -7.59 -19.21 5.05
CA GLU A 66 -7.65 -18.25 3.95
C GLU A 66 -6.92 -16.95 4.29
N TYR A 67 -7.09 -16.44 5.52
CA TYR A 67 -6.43 -15.23 5.95
C TYR A 67 -4.91 -15.35 6.00
N LEU A 68 -4.39 -16.50 6.42
CA LEU A 68 -2.96 -16.78 6.44
C LEU A 68 -2.42 -16.91 5.02
N ASN A 69 -3.13 -17.63 4.14
CA ASN A 69 -2.74 -17.81 2.75
C ASN A 69 -2.67 -16.47 2.00
N TYR A 70 -3.69 -15.61 2.16
CA TYR A 70 -3.67 -14.28 1.56
C TYR A 70 -2.56 -13.39 2.13
N ALA A 71 -2.25 -13.48 3.43
CA ALA A 71 -1.14 -12.71 3.99
C ALA A 71 0.21 -13.12 3.39
N ILE A 72 0.46 -14.42 3.22
CA ILE A 72 1.69 -14.94 2.60
C ILE A 72 1.76 -14.56 1.13
N SER A 73 0.66 -14.72 0.38
CA SER A 73 0.60 -14.37 -1.04
C SER A 73 0.79 -12.86 -1.27
N ASN A 74 0.13 -11.99 -0.49
CA ASN A 74 0.31 -10.55 -0.62
C ASN A 74 1.74 -10.10 -0.30
N ARG A 75 2.37 -10.73 0.70
CA ARG A 75 3.80 -10.50 0.98
C ARG A 75 4.67 -10.85 -0.22
N GLN A 76 4.40 -11.98 -0.87
CA GLN A 76 5.15 -12.43 -2.02
C GLN A 76 4.99 -11.49 -3.21
N GLU A 77 3.77 -11.01 -3.47
CA GLU A 77 3.50 -9.98 -4.48
C GLU A 77 4.32 -8.70 -4.23
N TRP A 78 4.46 -8.27 -2.98
CA TRP A 78 5.32 -7.13 -2.63
C TRP A 78 6.81 -7.39 -2.84
N ILE A 79 7.30 -8.60 -2.58
CA ILE A 79 8.70 -8.96 -2.84
C ILE A 79 8.99 -8.94 -4.34
N GLU A 80 8.07 -9.47 -5.15
CA GLU A 80 8.28 -9.64 -6.58
C GLU A 80 8.06 -8.36 -7.38
N LYS A 81 7.07 -7.55 -6.98
CA LYS A 81 6.55 -6.45 -7.80
C LYS A 81 6.54 -5.11 -7.06
N GLY A 82 6.97 -5.06 -5.80
CA GLY A 82 6.81 -3.90 -4.93
C GLY A 82 7.41 -2.62 -5.49
N ASP A 83 8.64 -2.69 -5.99
CA ASP A 83 9.33 -1.52 -6.55
C ASP A 83 8.61 -1.00 -7.80
N THR A 84 8.17 -1.89 -8.69
CA THR A 84 7.37 -1.53 -9.87
C THR A 84 6.04 -0.90 -9.49
N ILE A 85 5.34 -1.48 -8.50
CA ILE A 85 4.07 -0.95 -8.02
C ILE A 85 4.24 0.46 -7.45
N VAL A 86 5.29 0.70 -6.67
CA VAL A 86 5.58 2.04 -6.12
C VAL A 86 5.92 3.02 -7.23
N ALA A 87 6.73 2.63 -8.22
CA ALA A 87 7.02 3.47 -9.37
C ALA A 87 5.74 3.87 -10.14
N ASP A 88 4.84 2.90 -10.38
CA ASP A 88 3.56 3.15 -11.03
C ASP A 88 2.67 4.09 -10.20
N MET A 89 2.62 3.93 -8.88
CA MET A 89 1.85 4.82 -7.99
C MET A 89 2.40 6.24 -8.03
N VAL A 90 3.72 6.42 -8.01
CA VAL A 90 4.35 7.74 -8.11
C VAL A 90 4.07 8.38 -9.47
N SER A 91 4.20 7.64 -10.58
CA SER A 91 3.92 8.15 -11.92
C SER A 91 2.50 8.69 -12.04
N LYS A 92 1.50 7.91 -11.62
CA LYS A 92 0.09 8.32 -11.67
C LYS A 92 -0.21 9.59 -10.87
N LEU A 93 0.49 9.77 -9.75
CA LEU A 93 0.31 10.95 -8.89
C LEU A 93 0.99 12.17 -9.49
N SER A 94 2.21 12.03 -10.03
CA SER A 94 2.89 13.12 -10.73
C SER A 94 2.03 13.67 -11.87
N ASP A 95 1.47 12.79 -12.70
CA ASP A 95 0.57 13.19 -13.81
C ASP A 95 -0.66 13.97 -13.30
N GLN A 96 -1.24 13.55 -12.18
CA GLN A 96 -2.39 14.23 -11.57
C GLN A 96 -2.04 15.60 -10.99
N PHE A 97 -0.85 15.75 -10.39
CA PHE A 97 -0.39 17.03 -9.86
C PHE A 97 -0.06 18.02 -10.98
N GLU A 98 0.55 17.57 -12.08
CA GLU A 98 0.82 18.42 -13.23
C GLU A 98 -0.47 18.94 -13.87
N ALA A 99 -1.45 18.05 -14.08
CA ALA A 99 -2.78 18.44 -14.61
C ALA A 99 -3.52 19.43 -13.69
N SER A 100 -3.49 19.23 -12.37
CA SER A 100 -4.13 20.15 -11.42
C SER A 100 -3.46 21.52 -11.34
N SER A 101 -2.17 21.61 -11.69
CA SER A 101 -1.42 22.88 -11.68
C SER A 101 -1.77 23.72 -12.91
N THR A 102 -1.96 23.09 -14.07
CA THR A 102 -2.35 23.77 -15.32
C THR A 102 -3.78 24.32 -15.28
N ASP A 103 -4.70 23.64 -14.59
CA ASP A 103 -6.08 24.11 -14.45
C ASP A 103 -6.19 25.35 -13.55
N THR A 104 -5.30 25.49 -12.56
CA THR A 104 -5.30 26.64 -11.65
C THR A 104 -4.81 27.92 -12.33
N GLU A 105 -3.91 27.81 -13.31
CA GLU A 105 -3.43 28.96 -14.09
C GLU A 105 -4.49 29.44 -15.11
N ALA A 106 -5.25 28.51 -15.71
CA ALA A 106 -6.28 28.83 -16.71
C ALA A 106 -7.55 29.49 -16.14
N GLU A 107 -7.86 29.32 -14.86
CA GLU A 107 -8.99 30.00 -14.19
C GLU A 107 -8.64 31.41 -13.66
N SER A 108 -7.38 31.86 -13.84
CA SER A 108 -6.88 33.15 -13.34
C SER A 108 -6.74 34.25 -14.40
N GLU A 109 -7.17 34.00 -15.64
CA GLU A 109 -7.29 34.97 -16.76
C GLU A 109 -8.75 35.31 -17.08
#